data_AF-A0AAU2PX46-F1
#
_entry.id   AF-A0AAU2PX46-F1
#
_cell.length_a   1.000
_cell.length_b   1.000
_cell.length_c   1.000
_cell.angle_alpha   90.00
_cell.angle_beta   90.00
_cell.angle_gamma   90.00
#
_symmetry.space_group_name_H-M   'P 1'
#
loop_
_entity.id
_entity.type
_entity.pdbx_description
1 polymer ?
#
loop_
_entity_poly.entity_id
_entity_poly.type
_entity_poly.pdbx_seq_one_letter_code
_entity_poly.pdbx_strand_id
1 'polypeptide(L)'
;MERQHGDAAKGTGLLTRIERALGTGTAAYLPGDGWIRLTLPLEDGGPAPVTVDVIADTGRAPKGIVYLLPGGGLNFAADFFTPGGPADHNLAHELRRRGLLVVGVTPREDAAAAAGITAGRGLAAHRRDLAAVVRALDSLLGLPYQYAGHSAGAALALDAASHDTSPRLRRVVALDTTGPYTGERALRAAATCDAYATQLAQGVTTVDPGLAAVVAKAVADPDGVSPVPWPSDPAQRFTHAGLAHFALIRTAALPGPANWIYTQGHSAGSHAFGPTPAEDRFALTHTPLAVWHAATSALGSGLVATALMRDLAAVWAGDDATYRIAWDRIRAEVVWVNTALGRGDHPRGAELIRAAGNERVTFTVVPGYGHGDAVWGAKAATDVWSRF
;
A
#
# COMPACT_ATOMS: atom_id res chain seq x y z
N MET A 1 -34.30 -25.54 16.93
CA MET A 1 -33.30 -25.61 15.84
C MET A 1 -33.89 -24.89 14.64
N GLU A 2 -34.01 -23.55 14.70
CA GLU A 2 -34.63 -22.75 13.64
C GLU A 2 -34.36 -21.26 13.92
N ARG A 3 -33.16 -20.79 13.57
CA ARG A 3 -32.78 -19.35 13.56
C ARG A 3 -31.46 -19.07 12.80
N GLN A 4 -31.02 -19.97 11.91
CA GLN A 4 -29.70 -19.89 11.27
C GLN A 4 -29.70 -19.57 9.76
N HIS A 5 -30.84 -19.31 9.13
CA HIS A 5 -30.89 -19.04 7.68
C HIS A 5 -31.25 -17.59 7.28
N GLY A 6 -31.53 -16.70 8.25
CA GLY A 6 -31.87 -15.30 7.97
C GLY A 6 -30.69 -14.33 7.90
N ASP A 7 -29.59 -14.62 8.61
CA ASP A 7 -28.49 -13.65 8.77
C ASP A 7 -27.39 -13.78 7.70
N ALA A 8 -27.06 -14.99 7.24
CA ALA A 8 -26.15 -15.17 6.10
C ALA A 8 -26.69 -14.54 4.80
N ALA A 9 -28.02 -14.46 4.66
CA ALA A 9 -28.69 -13.90 3.48
C ALA A 9 -28.41 -12.40 3.26
N LYS A 10 -28.10 -11.63 4.32
CA LYS A 10 -27.87 -10.19 4.20
C LYS A 10 -26.50 -9.85 3.60
N GLY A 11 -25.44 -10.52 4.09
CA GLY A 11 -24.09 -10.34 3.57
C GLY A 11 -23.94 -10.87 2.14
N THR A 12 -24.41 -12.09 1.89
CA THR A 12 -24.37 -12.70 0.55
C THR A 12 -25.22 -11.93 -0.45
N GLY A 13 -26.43 -11.49 -0.07
CA GLY A 13 -27.29 -10.68 -0.96
C GLY A 13 -26.73 -9.29 -1.29
N LEU A 14 -25.94 -8.69 -0.39
CA LEU A 14 -25.19 -7.47 -0.69
C LEU A 14 -24.07 -7.74 -1.70
N LEU A 15 -23.24 -8.76 -1.47
CA LEU A 15 -22.11 -9.08 -2.34
C LEU A 15 -22.56 -9.48 -3.75
N THR A 16 -23.64 -10.24 -3.91
CA THR A 16 -24.20 -10.56 -5.23
C THR A 16 -24.70 -9.31 -5.99
N ARG A 17 -25.18 -8.28 -5.29
CA ARG A 17 -25.53 -7.00 -5.92
C ARG A 17 -24.28 -6.22 -6.34
N ILE A 18 -23.24 -6.26 -5.50
CA ILE A 18 -21.95 -5.62 -5.79
C ILE A 18 -21.25 -6.28 -6.98
N GLU A 19 -21.20 -7.61 -7.00
CA GLU A 19 -20.71 -8.39 -8.14
C GLU A 19 -21.41 -7.95 -9.44
N ARG A 20 -22.74 -7.93 -9.45
CA ARG A 20 -23.50 -7.48 -10.63
C ARG A 20 -23.22 -6.02 -11.02
N ALA A 21 -22.98 -5.14 -10.05
CA ALA A 21 -22.73 -3.72 -10.32
C ALA A 21 -21.31 -3.47 -10.85
N LEU A 22 -20.32 -4.24 -10.40
CA LEU A 22 -18.92 -4.12 -10.84
C LEU A 22 -18.62 -4.91 -12.11
N GLY A 23 -19.38 -5.97 -12.39
CA GLY A 23 -19.27 -6.77 -13.61
C GLY A 23 -19.28 -8.28 -13.33
N THR A 24 -19.72 -9.05 -14.32
CA THR A 24 -19.82 -10.52 -14.22
C THR A 24 -18.49 -11.18 -14.59
N GLY A 25 -17.49 -11.05 -13.72
CA GLY A 25 -16.21 -11.75 -13.81
C GLY A 25 -16.19 -13.05 -13.02
N THR A 26 -15.07 -13.78 -13.06
CA THR A 26 -14.81 -14.97 -12.22
C THR A 26 -14.67 -14.56 -10.76
N ALA A 27 -15.81 -14.36 -10.09
CA ALA A 27 -15.88 -14.02 -8.68
C ALA A 27 -15.37 -15.18 -7.81
N ALA A 28 -14.46 -14.87 -6.88
CA ALA A 28 -14.05 -15.80 -5.83
C ALA A 28 -14.61 -15.34 -4.49
N TYR A 29 -15.22 -16.27 -3.76
CA TYR A 29 -15.78 -16.03 -2.44
C TYR A 29 -14.97 -16.78 -1.38
N LEU A 30 -14.54 -16.06 -0.36
CA LEU A 30 -13.89 -16.61 0.82
C LEU A 30 -14.73 -16.28 2.05
N PRO A 31 -15.46 -17.26 2.62
CA PRO A 31 -16.20 -17.07 3.86
C PRO A 31 -15.27 -17.12 5.07
N GLY A 32 -15.62 -16.38 6.13
CA GLY A 32 -15.02 -16.51 7.45
C GLY A 32 -16.04 -16.22 8.56
N ASP A 33 -15.58 -16.26 9.81
CA ASP A 33 -16.46 -16.11 10.97
C ASP A 33 -17.03 -14.69 11.08
N GLY A 34 -18.29 -14.53 10.66
CA GLY A 34 -18.99 -13.24 10.68
C GLY A 34 -18.61 -12.29 9.54
N TRP A 35 -17.89 -12.76 8.52
CA TRP A 35 -17.51 -11.96 7.36
C TRP A 35 -17.41 -12.79 6.08
N ILE A 36 -17.41 -12.11 4.94
CA ILE A 36 -17.20 -12.72 3.63
C ILE A 36 -16.37 -11.78 2.76
N ARG A 37 -15.39 -12.34 2.03
CA ARG A 37 -14.60 -11.65 1.01
C ARG A 37 -15.07 -12.08 -0.37
N LEU A 38 -15.27 -11.10 -1.23
CA LEU A 38 -15.48 -11.26 -2.66
C LEU A 38 -14.28 -10.67 -3.40
N THR A 39 -13.63 -11.46 -4.26
CA THR A 39 -12.54 -11.00 -5.14
C THR A 39 -13.03 -11.02 -6.58
N LEU A 40 -12.88 -9.90 -7.27
CA LEU A 40 -13.39 -9.67 -8.63
C LEU A 40 -12.28 -9.11 -9.53
N PRO A 41 -11.79 -9.88 -10.52
CA PRO A 41 -11.02 -9.31 -11.62
C PRO A 41 -11.97 -8.57 -12.57
N LEU A 42 -11.80 -7.25 -12.70
CA LEU A 42 -12.57 -6.41 -13.61
C LEU A 42 -11.87 -6.34 -14.97
N GLU A 43 -12.36 -7.17 -15.89
CA GLU A 43 -11.93 -7.18 -17.29
C GLU A 43 -12.62 -6.04 -18.05
N ASP A 44 -11.83 -5.09 -18.56
CA ASP A 44 -12.31 -3.96 -19.37
C ASP A 44 -11.68 -3.94 -20.77
N GLY A 45 -11.14 -5.08 -21.21
CA GLY A 45 -10.41 -5.21 -22.48
C GLY A 45 -8.97 -4.69 -22.41
N GLY A 46 -8.48 -4.26 -21.25
CA GLY A 46 -7.07 -3.97 -20.99
C GLY A 46 -6.19 -5.23 -20.93
N PRO A 47 -4.85 -5.08 -20.93
CA PRO A 47 -3.90 -6.19 -20.89
C PRO A 47 -3.84 -6.91 -19.53
N ALA A 48 -4.44 -6.32 -18.49
CA ALA A 48 -4.53 -6.88 -17.15
C ALA A 48 -5.76 -6.30 -16.42
N PRO A 49 -6.46 -7.09 -15.60
CA PRO A 49 -7.65 -6.64 -14.88
C PRO A 49 -7.31 -5.71 -13.72
N VAL A 50 -8.27 -4.88 -13.32
CA VAL A 50 -8.27 -4.27 -11.97
C VAL A 50 -8.86 -5.30 -11.03
N THR A 51 -8.13 -5.71 -9.99
CA THR A 51 -8.70 -6.63 -9.01
C THR A 51 -9.36 -5.85 -7.87
N VAL A 52 -10.64 -6.10 -7.65
CA VAL A 52 -11.41 -5.49 -6.56
C VAL A 52 -11.73 -6.54 -5.50
N ASP A 53 -11.35 -6.25 -4.28
CA ASP A 53 -11.69 -7.06 -3.10
C ASP A 53 -12.77 -6.36 -2.29
N VAL A 54 -13.81 -7.08 -1.86
CA VAL A 54 -14.89 -6.54 -1.04
C VAL A 54 -15.04 -7.39 0.20
N ILE A 55 -14.78 -6.80 1.38
CA ILE A 55 -14.98 -7.45 2.68
C ILE A 55 -16.23 -6.89 3.33
N ALA A 56 -17.22 -7.76 3.53
CA ALA A 56 -18.48 -7.43 4.18
C ALA A 56 -18.62 -8.17 5.51
N ASP A 57 -19.27 -7.51 6.47
CA ASP A 57 -19.79 -8.17 7.66
C ASP A 57 -21.07 -8.94 7.31
N THR A 58 -21.22 -10.17 7.78
CA THR A 58 -22.41 -10.99 7.48
C THR A 58 -23.57 -10.72 8.43
N GLY A 59 -23.31 -10.14 9.61
CA GLY A 59 -24.33 -9.84 10.62
C GLY A 59 -24.87 -8.41 10.56
N ARG A 60 -24.18 -7.47 9.91
CA ARG A 60 -24.51 -6.04 9.93
C ARG A 60 -24.40 -5.39 8.55
N ALA A 61 -25.37 -4.52 8.23
CA ALA A 61 -25.27 -3.67 7.05
C ALA A 61 -24.19 -2.59 7.24
N PRO A 62 -23.41 -2.26 6.20
CA PRO A 62 -22.39 -1.22 6.29
C PRO A 62 -23.02 0.16 6.42
N LYS A 63 -22.37 1.05 7.19
CA LYS A 63 -22.77 2.44 7.39
C LYS A 63 -21.97 3.42 6.51
N GLY A 64 -20.90 2.93 5.90
CA GLY A 64 -20.01 3.67 5.02
C GLY A 64 -19.10 2.71 4.24
N ILE A 65 -18.32 3.25 3.31
CA ILE A 65 -17.36 2.49 2.50
C ILE A 65 -15.96 3.04 2.75
N VAL A 66 -14.97 2.16 2.83
CA VAL A 66 -13.56 2.56 2.77
C VAL A 66 -12.91 1.87 1.59
N TYR A 67 -12.37 2.68 0.67
CA TYR A 67 -11.56 2.17 -0.43
C TYR A 67 -10.10 2.13 0.02
N LEU A 68 -9.54 0.92 0.07
CA LEU A 68 -8.15 0.66 0.47
C LEU A 68 -7.26 0.56 -0.77
N LEU A 69 -6.24 1.42 -0.82
CA LEU A 69 -5.35 1.60 -1.96
C LEU A 69 -3.92 1.18 -1.57
N PRO A 70 -3.40 0.06 -2.10
CA PRO A 70 -2.15 -0.50 -1.62
C PRO A 70 -0.93 0.28 -2.10
N GLY A 71 0.21 0.06 -1.44
CA GLY A 71 1.52 0.57 -1.84
C GLY A 71 1.95 0.11 -3.23
N GLY A 72 2.98 0.77 -3.78
CA GLY A 72 3.49 0.47 -5.12
C GLY A 72 4.08 -0.94 -5.17
N GLY A 73 3.65 -1.75 -6.14
CA GLY A 73 4.05 -3.16 -6.24
C GLY A 73 3.40 -4.09 -5.21
N LEU A 74 2.44 -3.59 -4.42
CA LEU A 74 1.62 -4.38 -3.50
C LEU A 74 0.19 -4.55 -4.05
N ASN A 75 -0.54 -5.49 -3.46
CA ASN A 75 -1.98 -5.67 -3.67
C ASN A 75 -2.76 -5.61 -2.36
N PHE A 76 -4.09 -5.62 -2.43
CA PHE A 76 -4.95 -5.57 -1.25
C PHE A 76 -4.64 -6.70 -0.26
N ALA A 77 -4.38 -7.92 -0.75
CA ALA A 77 -4.10 -9.07 0.09
C ALA A 77 -2.80 -8.88 0.89
N ALA A 78 -1.75 -8.38 0.24
CA ALA A 78 -0.44 -8.16 0.82
C ALA A 78 -0.36 -6.94 1.74
N ASP A 79 -1.16 -5.89 1.49
CA ASP A 79 -1.04 -4.62 2.23
C ASP A 79 -2.05 -4.55 3.39
N PHE A 80 -3.30 -4.97 3.18
CA PHE A 80 -4.40 -4.71 4.14
C PHE A 80 -5.14 -5.95 4.64
N PHE A 81 -4.90 -7.11 4.01
CA PHE A 81 -5.54 -8.39 4.37
C PHE A 81 -4.52 -9.49 4.67
N THR A 82 -3.29 -9.13 5.00
CA THR A 82 -2.19 -10.09 5.21
C THR A 82 -2.54 -11.05 6.34
N PRO A 83 -2.54 -12.37 6.09
CA PRO A 83 -2.75 -13.36 7.13
C PRO A 83 -1.52 -13.45 8.06
N GLY A 84 -1.72 -13.83 9.32
CA GLY A 84 -0.62 -14.15 10.23
C GLY A 84 -0.13 -13.04 11.17
N GLY A 85 -0.84 -11.91 11.24
CA GLY A 85 -0.69 -10.99 12.39
C GLY A 85 -1.20 -11.65 13.70
N PRO A 86 -0.80 -11.17 14.89
CA PRO A 86 -1.36 -11.67 16.14
C PRO A 86 -2.90 -11.63 16.12
N ALA A 87 -3.53 -12.81 16.25
CA ALA A 87 -4.99 -13.00 16.21
C ALA A 87 -5.70 -12.64 14.88
N ASP A 88 -5.04 -12.79 13.72
CA ASP A 88 -5.61 -12.50 12.38
C ASP A 88 -6.15 -11.06 12.27
N HIS A 89 -5.51 -10.14 12.97
CA HIS A 89 -5.92 -8.75 13.08
C HIS A 89 -5.23 -7.89 12.00
N ASN A 90 -5.95 -7.56 10.93
CA ASN A 90 -5.49 -6.67 9.85
C ASN A 90 -6.40 -5.43 9.71
N LEU A 91 -5.94 -4.44 8.95
CA LEU A 91 -6.66 -3.16 8.78
C LEU A 91 -8.06 -3.37 8.17
N ALA A 92 -8.21 -4.29 7.23
CA ALA A 92 -9.51 -4.59 6.63
C ALA A 92 -10.52 -5.12 7.67
N HIS A 93 -10.10 -6.04 8.55
CA HIS A 93 -10.97 -6.53 9.62
C HIS A 93 -11.28 -5.47 10.67
N GLU A 94 -10.31 -4.61 11.01
CA GLU A 94 -10.55 -3.49 11.91
C GLU A 94 -11.64 -2.56 11.36
N LEU A 95 -11.51 -2.12 10.11
CA LEU A 95 -12.46 -1.21 9.48
C LEU A 95 -13.84 -1.85 9.28
N ARG A 96 -13.89 -3.15 8.92
CA ARG A 96 -15.13 -3.92 8.90
C ARG A 96 -15.82 -3.93 10.25
N ARG A 97 -15.09 -4.19 11.34
CA ARG A 97 -15.64 -4.20 12.71
C ARG A 97 -16.19 -2.84 13.13
N ARG A 98 -15.64 -1.75 12.59
CA ARG A 98 -16.17 -0.38 12.74
C ARG A 98 -17.45 -0.12 11.92
N GLY A 99 -17.93 -1.10 11.16
CA GLY A 99 -19.17 -1.02 10.39
C GLY A 99 -19.01 -0.49 8.96
N LEU A 100 -17.79 -0.51 8.41
CA LEU A 100 -17.51 -0.12 7.04
C LEU A 100 -17.53 -1.32 6.10
N LEU A 101 -17.99 -1.11 4.87
CA LEU A 101 -17.69 -2.00 3.75
C LEU A 101 -16.26 -1.70 3.30
N VAL A 102 -15.38 -2.69 3.32
CA VAL A 102 -13.99 -2.51 2.88
C VAL A 102 -13.89 -2.91 1.42
N VAL A 103 -13.36 -2.01 0.60
CA VAL A 103 -13.17 -2.22 -0.85
C VAL A 103 -11.69 -2.03 -1.19
N GLY A 104 -10.95 -3.11 -1.39
CA GLY A 104 -9.59 -3.08 -1.91
C GLY A 104 -9.59 -2.85 -3.41
N VAL A 105 -8.76 -1.93 -3.91
CA VAL A 105 -8.54 -1.74 -5.34
C VAL A 105 -7.07 -2.00 -5.65
N THR A 106 -6.80 -3.22 -6.11
CA THR A 106 -5.46 -3.67 -6.48
C THR A 106 -5.08 -3.11 -7.86
N PRO A 107 -3.92 -2.43 -8.00
CA PRO A 107 -3.42 -1.96 -9.27
C PRO A 107 -3.26 -3.08 -10.29
N ARG A 108 -3.44 -2.75 -11.58
CA ARG A 108 -3.38 -3.72 -12.68
C ARG A 108 -2.02 -4.40 -12.81
N GLU A 109 -0.97 -3.70 -12.42
CA GLU A 109 0.42 -4.17 -12.50
C GLU A 109 0.62 -5.45 -11.69
N ASP A 110 -0.17 -5.66 -10.63
CA ASP A 110 -0.13 -6.89 -9.83
C ASP A 110 -0.50 -8.13 -10.66
N ALA A 111 -1.38 -7.98 -11.66
CA ALA A 111 -1.78 -9.07 -12.56
C ALA A 111 -1.13 -8.97 -13.96
N ALA A 112 -0.33 -7.93 -14.22
CA ALA A 112 0.19 -7.66 -15.55
C ALA A 112 1.37 -8.56 -15.92
N ALA A 113 1.42 -8.96 -17.20
CA ALA A 113 2.67 -9.40 -17.83
C ALA A 113 3.55 -8.19 -18.18
N ALA A 114 4.83 -8.42 -18.46
CA ALA A 114 5.78 -7.36 -18.82
C ALA A 114 5.27 -6.43 -19.94
N ALA A 115 4.63 -6.98 -20.97
CA ALA A 115 4.04 -6.21 -22.07
C ALA A 115 2.88 -5.27 -21.64
N GLY A 116 2.27 -5.52 -20.48
CA GLY A 116 1.21 -4.69 -19.90
C GLY A 116 1.73 -3.45 -19.16
N ILE A 117 3.03 -3.39 -18.84
CA ILE A 117 3.67 -2.26 -18.17
C ILE A 117 4.01 -1.19 -19.20
N THR A 118 3.14 -0.20 -19.35
CA THR A 118 3.29 0.87 -20.35
C THR A 118 3.28 2.25 -19.70
N ALA A 119 3.83 3.26 -20.39
CA ALA A 119 3.91 4.64 -19.90
C ALA A 119 2.55 5.28 -19.55
N GLY A 120 1.46 4.74 -20.08
CA GLY A 120 0.09 5.18 -19.82
C GLY A 120 -0.54 4.62 -18.53
N ARG A 121 0.16 3.75 -17.80
CA ARG A 121 -0.29 3.10 -16.55
C ARG A 121 0.26 3.79 -15.30
N GLY A 122 0.27 5.13 -15.32
CA GLY A 122 0.68 5.95 -14.19
C GLY A 122 -0.48 6.30 -13.23
N LEU A 123 -0.27 7.28 -12.34
CA LEU A 123 -1.24 7.69 -11.30
C LEU A 123 -2.62 8.02 -11.90
N ALA A 124 -2.67 8.73 -13.03
CA ALA A 124 -3.93 9.09 -13.67
C ALA A 124 -4.74 7.87 -14.15
N ALA A 125 -4.07 6.78 -14.53
CA ALA A 125 -4.76 5.54 -14.91
C ALA A 125 -5.37 4.85 -13.68
N HIS A 126 -4.59 4.71 -12.61
CA HIS A 126 -5.09 4.16 -11.35
C HIS A 126 -6.25 4.98 -10.77
N ARG A 127 -6.20 6.32 -10.91
CA ARG A 127 -7.30 7.17 -10.48
C ARG A 127 -8.57 6.92 -11.30
N ARG A 128 -8.45 6.67 -12.61
CA ARG A 128 -9.61 6.31 -13.45
C ARG A 128 -10.19 4.96 -13.06
N ASP A 129 -9.33 3.98 -12.78
CA ASP A 129 -9.72 2.65 -12.30
C ASP A 129 -10.49 2.76 -10.98
N LEU A 130 -9.93 3.45 -9.98
CA LEU A 130 -10.61 3.73 -8.72
C LEU A 130 -11.95 4.45 -8.92
N ALA A 131 -11.97 5.51 -9.74
CA ALA A 131 -13.19 6.27 -9.99
C ALA A 131 -14.28 5.42 -10.65
N ALA A 132 -13.93 4.43 -11.48
CA ALA A 132 -14.89 3.49 -12.05
C ALA A 132 -15.52 2.61 -10.97
N VAL A 133 -14.71 2.04 -10.08
CA VAL A 133 -15.18 1.25 -8.93
C VAL A 133 -16.08 2.10 -8.02
N VAL A 134 -15.64 3.31 -7.67
CA VAL A 134 -16.41 4.23 -6.81
C VAL A 134 -17.75 4.57 -7.44
N ARG A 135 -17.81 4.94 -8.72
CA ARG A 135 -19.08 5.26 -9.41
C ARG A 135 -20.05 4.09 -9.43
N ALA A 136 -19.56 2.88 -9.68
CA ALA A 136 -20.38 1.67 -9.71
C ALA A 136 -21.00 1.39 -8.33
N LEU A 137 -20.21 1.48 -7.26
CA LEU A 137 -20.69 1.24 -5.90
C LEU A 137 -21.53 2.39 -5.34
N ASP A 138 -21.21 3.64 -5.68
CA ASP A 138 -21.97 4.82 -5.25
C ASP A 138 -23.39 4.80 -5.82
N SER A 139 -23.54 4.39 -7.09
CA SER A 139 -24.85 4.23 -7.73
C SER A 139 -25.71 3.13 -7.08
N LEU A 140 -25.06 2.11 -6.51
CA LEU A 140 -25.74 0.98 -5.86
C LEU A 140 -26.08 1.28 -4.39
N LEU A 141 -25.14 1.87 -3.65
CA LEU A 141 -25.18 1.92 -2.18
C LEU A 141 -25.51 3.31 -1.64
N GLY A 142 -25.09 4.38 -2.33
CA GLY A 142 -25.30 5.76 -1.91
C GLY A 142 -24.76 6.12 -0.52
N LEU A 143 -23.79 5.37 -0.02
CA LEU A 143 -23.21 5.52 1.32
C LEU A 143 -22.10 6.59 1.34
N PRO A 144 -21.86 7.24 2.50
CA PRO A 144 -20.64 8.04 2.68
C PRO A 144 -19.41 7.14 2.55
N TYR A 145 -18.31 7.69 2.05
CA TYR A 145 -17.09 6.92 1.85
C TYR A 145 -15.81 7.70 2.14
N GLN A 146 -14.72 6.95 2.26
CA GLN A 146 -13.38 7.47 2.45
C GLN A 146 -12.38 6.75 1.55
N TYR A 147 -11.34 7.46 1.16
CA TYR A 147 -10.14 6.88 0.55
C TYR A 147 -9.10 6.67 1.64
N ALA A 148 -8.50 5.50 1.71
CA ALA A 148 -7.39 5.25 2.61
C ALA A 148 -6.31 4.49 1.84
N GLY A 149 -5.11 5.05 1.81
CA GLY A 149 -4.01 4.45 1.06
C GLY A 149 -2.73 4.39 1.87
N HIS A 150 -1.84 3.49 1.48
CA HIS A 150 -0.50 3.35 2.01
C HIS A 150 0.53 3.61 0.91
N SER A 151 1.59 4.37 1.22
CA SER A 151 2.69 4.66 0.28
C SER A 151 2.21 5.26 -1.05
N ALA A 152 2.40 4.56 -2.19
CA ALA A 152 1.87 4.97 -3.49
C ALA A 152 0.34 5.09 -3.51
N GLY A 153 -0.36 4.15 -2.86
CA GLY A 153 -1.83 4.20 -2.74
C GLY A 153 -2.31 5.39 -1.93
N ALA A 154 -1.51 5.91 -0.99
CA ALA A 154 -1.83 7.15 -0.28
C ALA A 154 -1.74 8.37 -1.19
N ALA A 155 -0.73 8.44 -2.08
CA ALA A 155 -0.65 9.48 -3.10
C ALA A 155 -1.81 9.38 -4.10
N LEU A 156 -2.20 8.16 -4.49
CA LEU A 156 -3.39 7.93 -5.31
C LEU A 156 -4.68 8.38 -4.59
N ALA A 157 -4.81 8.14 -3.28
CA ALA A 157 -5.96 8.59 -2.49
C ALA A 157 -6.11 10.12 -2.54
N LEU A 158 -5.00 10.84 -2.39
CA LEU A 158 -4.94 12.30 -2.45
C LEU A 158 -5.24 12.80 -3.86
N ASP A 159 -4.66 12.16 -4.89
CA ASP A 159 -4.94 12.48 -6.29
C ASP A 159 -6.42 12.28 -6.63
N ALA A 160 -6.99 11.13 -6.27
CA ALA A 160 -8.41 10.83 -6.47
C ALA A 160 -9.32 11.85 -5.78
N ALA A 161 -9.03 12.21 -4.53
CA ALA A 161 -9.79 13.21 -3.78
C ALA A 161 -9.75 14.61 -4.42
N SER A 162 -8.69 14.94 -5.15
CA SER A 162 -8.59 16.23 -5.86
C SER A 162 -9.51 16.31 -7.10
N HIS A 163 -10.00 15.16 -7.57
CA HIS A 163 -10.92 15.01 -8.70
C HIS A 163 -12.34 14.59 -8.29
N ASP A 164 -12.55 14.29 -7.02
CA ASP A 164 -13.82 13.81 -6.49
C ASP A 164 -14.65 14.98 -5.95
N THR A 165 -15.73 15.29 -6.64
CA THR A 165 -16.67 16.36 -6.27
C THR A 165 -17.84 15.86 -5.44
N SER A 166 -17.89 14.56 -5.12
CA SER A 166 -19.02 13.98 -4.39
C SER A 166 -19.06 14.50 -2.95
N PRO A 167 -20.23 14.96 -2.46
CA PRO A 167 -20.39 15.32 -1.04
C PRO A 167 -20.33 14.09 -0.12
N ARG A 168 -20.32 12.87 -0.68
CA ARG A 168 -20.22 11.61 0.07
C ARG A 168 -18.79 11.25 0.42
N LEU A 169 -17.78 11.77 -0.27
CA LEU A 169 -16.38 11.64 0.15
C LEU A 169 -16.18 12.44 1.44
N ARG A 170 -16.02 11.75 2.57
CA ARG A 170 -15.88 12.38 3.89
C ARG A 170 -14.43 12.62 4.27
N ARG A 171 -13.57 11.64 4.00
CA ARG A 171 -12.20 11.58 4.52
C ARG A 171 -11.23 10.95 3.53
N VAL A 172 -9.99 11.42 3.58
CA VAL A 172 -8.82 10.81 2.95
C VAL A 172 -7.81 10.48 4.04
N VAL A 173 -7.39 9.23 4.10
CA VAL A 173 -6.33 8.77 5.01
C VAL A 173 -5.09 8.48 4.17
N ALA A 174 -4.01 9.21 4.43
CA ALA A 174 -2.73 9.05 3.76
C ALA A 174 -1.72 8.44 4.74
N LEU A 175 -1.38 7.17 4.55
CA LEU A 175 -0.43 6.44 5.39
C LEU A 175 0.95 6.40 4.75
N ASP A 176 1.92 6.91 5.49
CA ASP A 176 3.36 6.89 5.21
C ASP A 176 3.71 7.23 3.75
N THR A 177 3.31 8.42 3.34
CA THR A 177 3.63 9.02 2.04
C THR A 177 4.11 10.46 2.20
N THR A 178 4.45 11.13 1.11
CA THR A 178 4.87 12.55 1.11
C THR A 178 4.30 13.30 -0.08
N GLY A 179 4.19 14.62 0.05
CA GLY A 179 4.09 15.54 -1.08
C GLY A 179 5.48 15.87 -1.67
N PRO A 180 5.63 17.02 -2.35
CA PRO A 180 6.91 17.43 -2.93
C PRO A 180 7.97 17.66 -1.85
N TYR A 181 9.18 17.21 -2.10
CA TYR A 181 10.36 17.54 -1.33
C TYR A 181 10.90 18.93 -1.70
N THR A 182 11.90 19.38 -0.94
CA THR A 182 12.70 20.57 -1.25
C THR A 182 14.20 20.22 -1.24
N GLY A 183 15.03 21.08 -1.81
CA GLY A 183 16.49 20.94 -1.83
C GLY A 183 16.97 19.67 -2.54
N GLU A 184 18.02 19.05 -2.01
CA GLU A 184 18.66 17.84 -2.57
C GLU A 184 17.69 16.69 -2.83
N ARG A 185 16.68 16.50 -1.96
CA ARG A 185 15.70 15.43 -2.15
C ARG A 185 14.79 15.67 -3.35
N ALA A 186 14.47 16.92 -3.67
CA ALA A 186 13.71 17.26 -4.87
C ALA A 186 14.54 17.00 -6.13
N LEU A 187 15.84 17.34 -6.12
CA LEU A 187 16.76 17.03 -7.23
C LEU A 187 16.89 15.51 -7.44
N ARG A 188 17.03 14.75 -6.35
CA ARG A 188 17.07 13.28 -6.40
C ARG A 188 15.77 12.67 -6.90
N ALA A 189 14.62 13.26 -6.54
CA ALA A 189 13.32 12.89 -7.08
C ALA A 189 13.24 13.12 -8.59
N ALA A 190 13.71 14.28 -9.08
CA ALA A 190 13.75 14.59 -10.51
C ALA A 190 14.62 13.58 -11.28
N ALA A 191 15.82 13.28 -10.79
CA ALA A 191 16.68 12.26 -11.40
C ALA A 191 16.05 10.85 -11.39
N THR A 192 15.29 10.53 -10.33
CA THR A 192 14.52 9.27 -10.25
C THR A 192 13.40 9.25 -11.29
N CYS A 193 12.72 10.38 -11.50
CA CYS A 193 11.69 10.53 -12.52
C CYS A 193 12.26 10.30 -13.93
N ASP A 194 13.39 10.95 -14.25
CA ASP A 194 14.07 10.80 -15.55
C ASP A 194 14.53 9.36 -15.81
N ALA A 195 15.03 8.68 -14.77
CA ALA A 195 15.44 7.28 -14.88
C ALA A 195 14.26 6.37 -15.25
N TYR A 196 13.10 6.52 -14.58
CA TYR A 196 11.92 5.74 -14.92
C TYR A 196 11.31 6.14 -16.27
N ALA A 197 11.34 7.42 -16.63
CA ALA A 197 10.93 7.87 -17.96
C ALA A 197 11.79 7.23 -19.07
N THR A 198 13.11 7.14 -18.85
CA THR A 198 14.05 6.48 -19.76
C THR A 198 13.75 4.98 -19.88
N GLN A 199 13.53 4.28 -18.76
CA GLN A 199 13.16 2.86 -18.78
C GLN A 199 11.88 2.62 -19.57
N LEU A 200 10.84 3.45 -19.38
CA LEU A 200 9.59 3.35 -20.13
C LEU A 200 9.80 3.59 -21.62
N ALA A 201 10.60 4.60 -22.00
CA ALA A 201 10.90 4.89 -23.40
C ALA A 201 11.66 3.74 -24.09
N GLN A 202 12.50 3.03 -23.34
CA GLN A 202 13.26 1.87 -23.80
C GLN A 202 12.46 0.55 -23.75
N GLY A 203 11.26 0.55 -23.17
CA GLY A 203 10.48 -0.67 -22.93
C GLY A 203 11.12 -1.61 -21.90
N VAL A 204 12.00 -1.09 -21.04
CA VAL A 204 12.66 -1.87 -19.99
C VAL A 204 11.66 -2.18 -18.89
N THR A 205 11.49 -3.46 -18.61
CA THR A 205 10.69 -3.93 -17.48
C THR A 205 11.63 -4.42 -16.38
N THR A 206 11.35 -4.02 -15.14
CA THR A 206 12.07 -4.49 -13.96
C THR A 206 11.18 -5.45 -13.17
N VAL A 207 11.66 -6.67 -12.96
CA VAL A 207 11.13 -7.55 -11.91
C VAL A 207 11.95 -7.26 -10.66
N ASP A 208 11.30 -6.92 -9.56
CA ASP A 208 11.98 -6.76 -8.27
C ASP A 208 11.55 -7.88 -7.33
N PRO A 209 12.12 -9.09 -7.46
CA PRO A 209 11.94 -10.08 -6.42
C PRO A 209 12.73 -9.71 -5.15
N GLY A 210 13.51 -8.63 -5.14
CA GLY A 210 14.62 -8.38 -4.22
C GLY A 210 14.25 -8.58 -2.75
N LEU A 211 13.29 -7.81 -2.22
CA LEU A 211 12.88 -7.95 -0.83
C LEU A 211 12.14 -9.28 -0.58
N ALA A 212 11.23 -9.68 -1.48
CA ALA A 212 10.43 -10.90 -1.34
C ALA A 212 11.31 -12.16 -1.30
N ALA A 213 12.30 -12.26 -2.21
CA ALA A 213 13.25 -13.36 -2.28
C ALA A 213 14.22 -13.35 -1.11
N VAL A 214 14.65 -12.18 -0.64
CA VAL A 214 15.49 -12.07 0.57
C VAL A 214 14.73 -12.60 1.79
N VAL A 215 13.46 -12.21 1.96
CA VAL A 215 12.61 -12.70 3.06
C VAL A 215 12.33 -14.20 2.93
N ALA A 216 11.99 -14.69 1.72
CA ALA A 216 11.73 -16.11 1.48
C ALA A 216 12.96 -16.98 1.81
N LYS A 217 14.17 -16.55 1.41
CA LYS A 217 15.41 -17.26 1.76
C LYS A 217 15.67 -17.26 3.26
N ALA A 218 15.44 -16.13 3.93
CA ALA A 218 15.61 -16.05 5.38
C ALA A 218 14.65 -16.98 6.15
N VAL A 219 13.44 -17.22 5.63
CA VAL A 219 12.49 -18.18 6.21
C VAL A 219 12.88 -19.62 5.91
N ALA A 220 13.32 -19.91 4.68
CA ALA A 220 13.62 -21.28 4.25
C ALA A 220 14.96 -21.81 4.80
N ASP A 221 15.97 -20.95 4.88
CA ASP A 221 17.35 -21.30 5.26
C ASP A 221 18.01 -20.10 5.98
N PRO A 222 17.64 -19.81 7.24
CA PRO A 222 18.05 -18.59 7.94
C PRO A 222 19.58 -18.45 8.09
N ASP A 223 20.27 -19.55 8.35
CA ASP A 223 21.73 -19.59 8.57
C ASP A 223 22.54 -19.72 7.27
N GLY A 224 21.85 -19.96 6.14
CA GLY A 224 22.45 -20.05 4.82
C GLY A 224 23.19 -18.77 4.41
N VAL A 225 24.20 -18.93 3.55
CA VAL A 225 25.08 -17.84 3.12
C VAL A 225 24.45 -17.06 1.96
N SER A 226 24.24 -15.75 2.16
CA SER A 226 23.81 -14.82 1.14
C SER A 226 24.95 -14.43 0.19
N PRO A 227 24.71 -14.15 -1.11
CA PRO A 227 25.75 -13.62 -1.98
C PRO A 227 26.15 -12.17 -1.64
N VAL A 228 25.40 -11.47 -0.78
CA VAL A 228 25.63 -10.06 -0.45
C VAL A 228 26.82 -9.91 0.52
N PRO A 229 27.83 -9.07 0.19
CA PRO A 229 28.94 -8.76 1.08
C PRO A 229 28.46 -8.25 2.44
N TRP A 230 29.12 -8.70 3.50
CA TRP A 230 28.85 -8.24 4.85
C TRP A 230 29.58 -6.91 5.11
N PRO A 231 28.91 -5.82 5.53
CA PRO A 231 29.51 -4.49 5.60
C PRO A 231 30.72 -4.37 6.53
N SER A 232 30.75 -5.13 7.63
CA SER A 232 31.84 -5.11 8.61
C SER A 232 33.14 -5.74 8.07
N ASP A 233 33.01 -6.71 7.16
CA ASP A 233 34.11 -7.33 6.44
C ASP A 233 33.63 -7.82 5.07
N PRO A 234 33.92 -7.08 3.98
CA PRO A 234 33.47 -7.44 2.64
C PRO A 234 34.00 -8.78 2.10
N ALA A 235 35.01 -9.39 2.74
CA ALA A 235 35.44 -10.75 2.41
C ALA A 235 34.42 -11.81 2.88
N GLN A 236 33.60 -11.47 3.88
CA GLN A 236 32.55 -12.31 4.43
C GLN A 236 31.18 -11.97 3.82
N ARG A 237 30.18 -12.80 4.14
CA ARG A 237 28.84 -12.75 3.57
C ARG A 237 27.79 -12.83 4.65
N PHE A 238 26.70 -12.07 4.49
CA PHE A 238 25.57 -12.17 5.40
C PHE A 238 25.02 -13.60 5.47
N THR A 239 24.45 -13.98 6.62
CA THR A 239 23.43 -15.05 6.63
C THR A 239 22.14 -14.55 5.96
N HIS A 240 21.28 -15.43 5.47
CA HIS A 240 20.01 -15.02 4.88
C HIS A 240 19.15 -14.23 5.89
N ALA A 241 19.07 -14.69 7.14
CA ALA A 241 18.35 -14.00 8.20
C ALA A 241 18.93 -12.62 8.52
N GLY A 242 20.27 -12.50 8.61
CA GLY A 242 20.95 -11.24 8.83
C GLY A 242 20.69 -10.24 7.70
N LEU A 243 20.80 -10.66 6.43
CA LEU A 243 20.50 -9.80 5.30
C LEU A 243 19.04 -9.33 5.31
N ALA A 244 18.07 -10.22 5.58
CA ALA A 244 16.66 -9.84 5.60
C ALA A 244 16.36 -8.78 6.66
N HIS A 245 16.86 -8.97 7.88
CA HIS A 245 16.69 -7.98 8.94
C HIS A 245 17.42 -6.68 8.63
N PHE A 246 18.65 -6.75 8.12
CA PHE A 246 19.39 -5.56 7.71
C PHE A 246 18.64 -4.79 6.63
N ALA A 247 18.12 -5.46 5.61
CA ALA A 247 17.39 -4.83 4.51
C ALA A 247 16.07 -4.19 4.93
N LEU A 248 15.33 -4.84 5.85
CA LEU A 248 14.09 -4.30 6.41
C LEU A 248 14.35 -3.08 7.31
N ILE A 249 15.40 -3.13 8.14
CA ILE A 249 15.70 -2.08 9.13
C ILE A 249 16.42 -0.89 8.50
N ARG A 250 17.30 -1.13 7.52
CA ARG A 250 18.23 -0.14 6.94
C ARG A 250 18.02 0.06 5.44
N THR A 251 16.79 -0.07 4.95
CA THR A 251 16.47 0.09 3.51
C THR A 251 17.06 1.36 2.91
N ALA A 252 17.03 2.50 3.62
CA ALA A 252 17.56 3.77 3.13
C ALA A 252 19.07 3.76 2.84
N ALA A 253 19.82 2.85 3.48
CA ALA A 253 21.25 2.66 3.26
C ALA A 253 21.56 1.70 2.10
N LEU A 254 20.57 1.00 1.57
CA LEU A 254 20.73 0.06 0.46
C LEU A 254 20.62 0.75 -0.89
N PRO A 255 21.37 0.28 -1.91
CA PRO A 255 21.18 0.75 -3.27
C PRO A 255 19.78 0.41 -3.75
N GLY A 256 19.19 1.32 -4.53
CA GLY A 256 17.87 1.16 -5.10
C GLY A 256 17.35 2.49 -5.63
N PRO A 257 16.55 2.49 -6.70
CA PRO A 257 16.12 3.71 -7.37
C PRO A 257 15.27 4.61 -6.46
N ALA A 258 14.56 4.02 -5.47
CA ALA A 258 13.68 4.75 -4.57
C ALA A 258 13.97 4.52 -3.07
N ASN A 259 14.98 3.72 -2.68
CA ASN A 259 15.24 3.42 -1.25
C ASN A 259 15.50 4.67 -0.40
N TRP A 260 16.01 5.72 -1.02
CA TRP A 260 16.34 6.98 -0.38
C TRP A 260 15.14 7.78 0.14
N ILE A 261 13.94 7.39 -0.25
CA ILE A 261 12.70 8.03 0.21
C ILE A 261 12.36 7.68 1.66
N TYR A 262 13.04 6.68 2.23
CA TYR A 262 12.89 6.28 3.62
C TYR A 262 13.88 7.01 4.52
N THR A 263 13.45 7.35 5.73
CA THR A 263 14.32 7.90 6.79
C THR A 263 15.27 6.81 7.30
N GLN A 264 14.78 5.59 7.48
CA GLN A 264 15.60 4.44 7.88
C GLN A 264 15.25 3.19 7.06
N GLY A 265 14.00 2.76 7.07
CA GLY A 265 13.63 1.53 6.39
C GLY A 265 12.18 1.11 6.49
N HIS A 266 11.94 -0.07 5.91
CA HIS A 266 10.65 -0.71 5.87
C HIS A 266 10.11 -1.12 7.24
N SER A 267 10.97 -1.47 8.19
CA SER A 267 10.60 -1.89 9.54
C SER A 267 11.45 -1.20 10.59
N ALA A 268 10.87 -1.00 11.76
CA ALA A 268 11.61 -0.72 12.97
C ALA A 268 12.29 -1.99 13.50
N GLY A 269 13.48 -1.83 14.04
CA GLY A 269 14.23 -2.93 14.62
C GLY A 269 15.65 -2.54 15.01
N SER A 270 16.40 -3.53 15.47
CA SER A 270 17.82 -3.43 15.75
C SER A 270 18.61 -4.41 14.89
N HIS A 271 19.82 -4.00 14.51
CA HIS A 271 20.81 -4.86 13.88
C HIS A 271 22.18 -4.46 14.44
N ALA A 272 22.85 -5.39 15.11
CA ALA A 272 24.18 -5.22 15.68
C ALA A 272 25.11 -6.26 15.06
N PHE A 273 26.21 -5.79 14.49
CA PHE A 273 27.20 -6.66 13.87
C PHE A 273 28.04 -7.39 14.92
N GLY A 274 28.15 -8.70 14.78
CA GLY A 274 29.04 -9.55 15.58
C GLY A 274 30.47 -9.57 15.06
N PRO A 275 31.36 -10.40 15.65
CA PRO A 275 32.67 -10.71 15.07
C PRO A 275 32.58 -11.50 13.75
N THR A 276 31.53 -12.28 13.57
CA THR A 276 31.20 -13.00 12.33
C THR A 276 29.71 -12.82 11.95
N PRO A 277 29.32 -13.05 10.68
CA PRO A 277 27.92 -12.94 10.26
C PRO A 277 26.94 -13.84 11.03
N ALA A 278 27.40 -15.01 11.50
CA ALA A 278 26.61 -15.92 12.31
C ALA A 278 26.37 -15.40 13.75
N GLU A 279 27.15 -14.40 14.18
CA GLU A 279 27.06 -13.78 15.51
C GLU A 279 26.34 -12.42 15.47
N ASP A 280 25.81 -12.02 14.31
CA ASP A 280 24.94 -10.84 14.18
C ASP A 280 23.70 -10.99 15.06
N ARG A 281 23.30 -9.90 15.72
CA ARG A 281 22.11 -9.84 16.57
C ARG A 281 21.11 -8.86 15.98
N PHE A 282 19.91 -9.34 15.69
CA PHE A 282 18.87 -8.54 15.07
C PHE A 282 17.48 -8.89 15.60
N ALA A 283 16.58 -7.91 15.55
CA ALA A 283 15.18 -8.07 15.91
C ALA A 283 14.32 -7.03 15.19
N LEU A 284 13.10 -7.41 14.78
CA LEU A 284 12.06 -6.50 14.33
C LEU A 284 11.17 -6.11 15.50
N THR A 285 10.81 -4.82 15.61
CA THR A 285 10.08 -4.30 16.78
C THR A 285 8.57 -4.51 16.68
N HIS A 286 7.98 -4.23 15.51
CA HIS A 286 6.53 -4.16 15.36
C HIS A 286 5.97 -5.24 14.43
N THR A 287 6.66 -5.53 13.34
CA THR A 287 6.23 -6.49 12.31
C THR A 287 7.16 -7.69 12.29
N PRO A 288 6.72 -8.89 12.72
CA PRO A 288 7.53 -10.10 12.67
C PRO A 288 7.89 -10.51 11.23
N LEU A 289 9.02 -11.21 11.06
CA LEU A 289 9.46 -11.69 9.74
C LEU A 289 8.43 -12.61 9.06
N ALA A 290 7.68 -13.39 9.84
CA ALA A 290 6.61 -14.24 9.31
C ALA A 290 5.48 -13.43 8.63
N VAL A 291 5.15 -12.24 9.14
CA VAL A 291 4.15 -11.35 8.53
C VAL A 291 4.69 -10.75 7.23
N TRP A 292 5.97 -10.34 7.23
CA TRP A 292 6.67 -9.93 6.01
C TRP A 292 6.67 -11.03 4.94
N HIS A 293 6.94 -12.27 5.34
CA HIS A 293 6.88 -13.42 4.44
C HIS A 293 5.48 -13.60 3.88
N ALA A 294 4.45 -13.61 4.73
CA ALA A 294 3.05 -13.72 4.28
C ALA A 294 2.64 -12.60 3.31
N ALA A 295 3.04 -11.35 3.58
CA ALA A 295 2.75 -10.21 2.71
C ALA A 295 3.45 -10.35 1.35
N THR A 296 4.76 -10.62 1.37
CA THR A 296 5.55 -10.74 0.14
C THR A 296 5.21 -11.97 -0.70
N SER A 297 4.76 -13.07 -0.08
CA SER A 297 4.26 -14.25 -0.79
C SER A 297 2.90 -14.03 -1.46
N ALA A 298 2.16 -13.00 -1.07
CA ALA A 298 0.85 -12.68 -1.66
C ALA A 298 0.96 -11.76 -2.90
N LEU A 299 2.15 -11.26 -3.23
CA LEU A 299 2.38 -10.40 -4.39
C LEU A 299 2.17 -11.18 -5.70
N GLY A 300 1.56 -10.52 -6.69
CA GLY A 300 1.31 -11.12 -8.00
C GLY A 300 2.55 -11.11 -8.89
N SER A 301 2.57 -10.23 -9.90
CA SER A 301 3.53 -10.24 -11.01
C SER A 301 4.99 -10.03 -10.58
N GLY A 302 5.24 -9.41 -9.42
CA GLY A 302 6.57 -8.99 -8.98
C GLY A 302 7.19 -7.88 -9.84
N LEU A 303 6.41 -7.27 -10.74
CA LEU A 303 6.87 -6.19 -11.62
C LEU A 303 6.86 -4.85 -10.89
N VAL A 304 7.90 -4.06 -11.13
CA VAL A 304 7.92 -2.67 -10.70
C VAL A 304 6.97 -1.86 -11.58
N ALA A 305 5.98 -1.22 -10.94
CA ALA A 305 5.01 -0.33 -11.59
C ALA A 305 5.70 0.97 -12.07
N THR A 306 6.49 0.87 -13.14
CA THR A 306 7.47 1.90 -13.55
C THR A 306 6.80 3.24 -13.89
N ALA A 307 5.64 3.23 -14.54
CA ALA A 307 4.87 4.45 -14.85
C ALA A 307 4.30 5.11 -13.59
N LEU A 308 3.79 4.33 -12.63
CA LEU A 308 3.39 4.83 -11.32
C LEU A 308 4.58 5.44 -10.57
N MET A 309 5.73 4.76 -10.57
CA MET A 309 6.94 5.25 -9.88
C MET A 309 7.49 6.53 -10.52
N ARG A 310 7.42 6.69 -11.85
CA ARG A 310 7.72 7.96 -12.53
C ARG A 310 6.82 9.08 -12.02
N ASP A 311 5.51 8.87 -12.03
CA ASP A 311 4.55 9.91 -11.63
C ASP A 311 4.70 10.29 -10.15
N LEU A 312 4.99 9.31 -9.27
CA LEU A 312 5.31 9.58 -7.87
C LEU A 312 6.61 10.38 -7.72
N ALA A 313 7.65 10.04 -8.48
CA ALA A 313 8.90 10.78 -8.49
C ALA A 313 8.71 12.22 -8.98
N ALA A 314 7.85 12.45 -9.97
CA ALA A 314 7.45 13.79 -10.41
C ALA A 314 6.76 14.58 -9.29
N VAL A 315 5.80 13.97 -8.58
CA VAL A 315 5.15 14.59 -7.41
C VAL A 315 6.18 14.94 -6.33
N TRP A 316 7.12 14.04 -6.03
CA TRP A 316 8.19 14.28 -5.05
C TRP A 316 9.18 15.36 -5.49
N ALA A 317 9.40 15.51 -6.79
CA ALA A 317 10.25 16.56 -7.36
C ALA A 317 9.55 17.93 -7.40
N GLY A 318 8.21 17.96 -7.29
CA GLY A 318 7.42 19.15 -7.61
C GLY A 318 7.38 19.45 -9.12
N ASP A 319 7.56 18.43 -9.96
CA ASP A 319 7.46 18.54 -11.41
C ASP A 319 6.01 18.42 -11.88
N ASP A 320 5.32 19.56 -11.83
CA ASP A 320 3.93 19.69 -12.25
C ASP A 320 3.73 19.44 -13.76
N ALA A 321 4.79 19.49 -14.58
CA ALA A 321 4.69 19.23 -16.01
C ALA A 321 4.56 17.73 -16.31
N THR A 322 5.26 16.89 -15.56
CA THR A 322 5.12 15.43 -15.68
C THR A 322 3.89 14.91 -14.94
N TYR A 323 3.71 15.27 -13.66
CA TYR A 323 2.51 14.91 -12.91
C TYR A 323 2.25 15.86 -11.74
N ARG A 324 1.01 16.35 -11.63
CA ARG A 324 0.57 17.22 -10.55
C ARG A 324 -0.65 16.64 -9.84
N ILE A 325 -0.57 16.51 -8.52
CA ILE A 325 -1.75 16.40 -7.67
C ILE A 325 -2.32 17.81 -7.47
N ALA A 326 -3.61 17.99 -7.74
CA ALA A 326 -4.28 19.27 -7.53
C ALA A 326 -4.62 19.48 -6.04
N TRP A 327 -3.59 19.70 -5.21
CA TRP A 327 -3.70 19.88 -3.76
C TRP A 327 -4.78 20.90 -3.38
N ASP A 328 -4.91 21.95 -4.20
CA ASP A 328 -5.86 23.03 -4.04
C ASP A 328 -7.32 22.65 -4.23
N ARG A 329 -7.61 21.44 -4.70
CA ARG A 329 -8.96 20.91 -4.93
C ARG A 329 -9.42 19.90 -3.90
N ILE A 330 -8.54 19.45 -3.00
CA ILE A 330 -8.88 18.46 -1.99
C ILE A 330 -9.72 19.13 -0.89
N ARG A 331 -11.01 18.79 -0.84
CA ARG A 331 -11.99 19.38 0.11
C ARG A 331 -12.37 18.47 1.26
N ALA A 332 -12.20 17.15 1.10
CA ALA A 332 -12.48 16.17 2.15
C ALA A 332 -11.58 16.42 3.39
N GLU A 333 -11.98 15.90 4.54
CA GLU A 333 -11.07 15.82 5.69
C GLU A 333 -9.84 15.00 5.30
N VAL A 334 -8.64 15.43 5.69
CA VAL A 334 -7.40 14.69 5.43
C VAL A 334 -6.76 14.31 6.76
N VAL A 335 -6.56 13.01 6.96
CA VAL A 335 -5.77 12.47 8.06
C VAL A 335 -4.50 11.88 7.48
N TRP A 336 -3.38 12.58 7.68
CA TRP A 336 -2.07 12.16 7.20
C TRP A 336 -1.25 11.61 8.36
N VAL A 337 -0.83 10.36 8.26
CA VAL A 337 -0.04 9.68 9.29
C VAL A 337 1.21 9.12 8.66
N ASN A 338 2.35 9.74 8.94
CA ASN A 338 3.64 9.19 8.60
C ASN A 338 4.23 8.43 9.77
N THR A 339 5.18 7.56 9.49
CA THR A 339 5.99 6.83 10.46
C THR A 339 7.38 7.46 10.50
N ALA A 340 7.99 7.56 11.69
CA ALA A 340 9.26 8.27 11.85
C ALA A 340 10.42 7.61 11.09
N LEU A 341 10.45 6.27 11.00
CA LEU A 341 11.53 5.52 10.35
C LEU A 341 11.20 5.18 8.89
N GLY A 342 9.92 5.22 8.50
CA GLY A 342 9.47 5.14 7.11
C GLY A 342 9.66 6.49 6.40
N ARG A 343 8.58 7.19 6.03
CA ARG A 343 8.72 8.49 5.34
C ARG A 343 9.26 9.61 6.22
N GLY A 344 8.97 9.60 7.51
CA GLY A 344 9.38 10.67 8.42
C GLY A 344 8.56 11.95 8.31
N ASP A 345 9.13 13.04 8.83
CA ASP A 345 8.47 14.34 8.95
C ASP A 345 8.56 15.16 7.65
N HIS A 346 7.67 14.85 6.70
CA HIS A 346 7.53 15.56 5.43
C HIS A 346 6.09 16.06 5.21
N PRO A 347 5.70 17.14 5.90
CA PRO A 347 4.31 17.61 5.94
C PRO A 347 3.89 18.37 4.67
N ARG A 348 4.78 18.58 3.70
CA ARG A 348 4.58 19.55 2.62
C ARG A 348 3.28 19.36 1.84
N GLY A 349 2.88 18.12 1.55
CA GLY A 349 1.59 17.85 0.90
C GLY A 349 0.40 18.33 1.74
N ALA A 350 0.41 18.05 3.05
CA ALA A 350 -0.62 18.53 3.97
C ALA A 350 -0.63 20.06 4.09
N GLU A 351 0.53 20.71 4.11
CA GLU A 351 0.64 22.18 4.11
C GLU A 351 0.03 22.81 2.85
N LEU A 352 0.27 22.22 1.67
CA LEU A 352 -0.30 22.71 0.41
C LEU A 352 -1.84 22.65 0.43
N ILE A 353 -2.41 21.58 0.98
CA ILE A 353 -3.87 21.43 1.12
C ILE A 353 -4.43 22.46 2.11
N ARG A 354 -3.76 22.70 3.25
CA ARG A 354 -4.14 23.74 4.21
C ARG A 354 -4.06 25.14 3.62
N ALA A 355 -2.97 25.46 2.93
CA ALA A 355 -2.75 26.75 2.30
C ALA A 355 -3.82 27.08 1.23
N ALA A 356 -4.43 26.05 0.65
CA ALA A 356 -5.55 26.19 -0.28
C ALA A 356 -6.93 26.32 0.41
N GLY A 357 -6.98 26.48 1.74
CA GLY A 357 -8.18 26.77 2.50
C GLY A 357 -8.91 25.55 3.09
N ASN A 358 -8.31 24.36 3.05
CA ASN A 358 -8.88 23.21 3.76
C ASN A 358 -8.30 23.11 5.19
N GLU A 359 -9.07 23.60 6.17
CA GLU A 359 -8.68 23.61 7.58
C GLU A 359 -8.76 22.22 8.24
N ARG A 360 -9.39 21.24 7.59
CA ARG A 360 -9.64 19.89 8.14
C ARG A 360 -8.52 18.91 7.75
N VAL A 361 -7.28 19.34 7.91
CA VAL A 361 -6.08 18.55 7.57
C VAL A 361 -5.25 18.33 8.81
N THR A 362 -5.07 17.08 9.20
CA THR A 362 -4.15 16.68 10.28
C THR A 362 -2.93 15.99 9.68
N PHE A 363 -1.76 16.27 10.24
CA PHE A 363 -0.51 15.59 9.91
C PHE A 363 0.14 15.15 11.21
N THR A 364 0.49 13.88 11.30
CA THR A 364 1.12 13.30 12.49
C THR A 364 2.24 12.36 12.07
N VAL A 365 3.25 12.24 12.94
CA VAL A 365 4.35 11.27 12.79
C VAL A 365 4.30 10.31 13.96
N VAL A 366 4.26 9.00 13.67
CA VAL A 366 4.28 7.94 14.66
C VAL A 366 5.74 7.57 14.96
N PRO A 367 6.25 7.82 16.18
CA PRO A 367 7.63 7.51 16.51
C PRO A 367 7.86 6.01 16.57
N GLY A 368 9.07 5.59 16.19
CA GLY A 368 9.51 4.20 16.33
C GLY A 368 8.96 3.22 15.29
N TYR A 369 8.11 3.65 14.37
CA TYR A 369 7.55 2.80 13.30
C TYR A 369 8.33 2.96 11.98
N GLY A 370 8.57 1.85 11.28
CA GLY A 370 9.00 1.83 9.87
C GLY A 370 7.82 1.84 8.89
N HIS A 371 8.13 1.86 7.59
CA HIS A 371 7.14 2.00 6.52
C HIS A 371 5.99 0.97 6.60
N GLY A 372 6.32 -0.33 6.59
CA GLY A 372 5.35 -1.42 6.63
C GLY A 372 4.71 -1.62 8.02
N ASP A 373 5.33 -1.10 9.08
CA ASP A 373 4.78 -1.23 10.44
C ASP A 373 3.44 -0.48 10.59
N ALA A 374 3.18 0.53 9.74
CA ALA A 374 1.92 1.26 9.73
C ALA A 374 0.70 0.38 9.39
N VAL A 375 0.92 -0.71 8.65
CA VAL A 375 -0.11 -1.62 8.14
C VAL A 375 -0.02 -3.03 8.71
N TRP A 376 1.19 -3.48 9.08
CA TRP A 376 1.42 -4.85 9.55
C TRP A 376 1.84 -4.96 11.01
N GLY A 377 2.15 -3.83 11.65
CA GLY A 377 2.61 -3.84 13.03
C GLY A 377 1.56 -4.40 13.99
N ALA A 378 1.98 -5.24 14.93
CA ALA A 378 1.08 -5.89 15.90
C ALA A 378 0.21 -4.91 16.72
N LYS A 379 0.71 -3.68 16.94
CA LYS A 379 0.02 -2.60 17.64
C LYS A 379 -0.49 -1.49 16.72
N ALA A 380 -0.44 -1.67 15.40
CA ALA A 380 -0.85 -0.64 14.46
C ALA A 380 -2.32 -0.22 14.65
N ALA A 381 -3.21 -1.11 15.11
CA ALA A 381 -4.58 -0.76 15.45
C ALA A 381 -4.69 0.35 16.51
N THR A 382 -3.95 0.23 17.61
CA THR A 382 -3.96 1.23 18.70
C THR A 382 -3.09 2.43 18.39
N ASP A 383 -1.95 2.18 17.74
CA ASP A 383 -0.86 3.13 17.64
C ASP A 383 -0.86 3.87 16.31
N VAL A 384 -1.68 3.48 15.32
CA VAL A 384 -1.79 4.07 13.98
C VAL A 384 -3.27 4.27 13.59
N TRP A 385 -4.04 3.18 13.50
CA TRP A 385 -5.40 3.17 12.94
C TRP A 385 -6.46 3.79 13.87
N SER A 386 -6.14 4.01 15.13
CA SER A 386 -6.98 4.75 16.07
C SER A 386 -7.10 6.24 15.74
N ARG A 387 -6.21 6.77 14.89
CA ARG A 387 -6.19 8.18 14.50
C ARG A 387 -7.17 8.54 13.38
N PHE A 388 -7.85 7.57 12.77
CA PHE A 388 -8.78 7.81 11.66
C PHE A 388 -9.97 6.84 11.61
#